data_AF-A0A419GVA3-F1
#
_entry.id   AF-A0A419GVA3-F1
#
_cell.length_a   1.000
_cell.length_b   1.000
_cell.length_c   1.000
_cell.angle_alpha   90.00
_cell.angle_beta   90.00
_cell.angle_gamma   90.00
#
_symmetry.space_group_name_H-M   'P 1'
#
loop_
_entity.id
_entity.type
_entity.pdbx_description
1 polymer ?
#
loop_
_entity_poly.entity_id
_entity_poly.type
_entity_poly.pdbx_seq_one_letter_code
_entity_poly.pdbx_strand_id
1 'polypeptide(L)'
;MIPSLKRVHALMSAPQFNSNRWKLDLAEEFVAWQAAYTTAQTLKPSSRFGPFHQTYLAALRNFNGAVDDVVAGIDNVDATRLQAGTSKMLEGATLLNQAIDLLEAQAP
;
A
#
# COMPACT_ATOMS: atom_id res chain seq x y z
N MET A 1 -5.65 4.27 11.03
CA MET A 1 -4.59 4.40 9.98
C MET A 1 -3.43 3.47 10.33
N ILE A 2 -3.03 2.63 9.38
CA ILE A 2 -2.01 1.58 9.56
C ILE A 2 -0.63 2.19 9.81
N PRO A 3 0.20 1.62 10.71
CA PRO A 3 1.51 2.17 11.05
C PRO A 3 2.40 2.46 9.84
N SER A 4 2.43 1.53 8.88
CA SER A 4 3.21 1.67 7.66
C SER A 4 2.76 2.86 6.78
N LEU A 5 1.45 3.03 6.57
CA LEU A 5 0.92 4.20 5.84
C LEU A 5 1.24 5.52 6.56
N LYS A 6 1.22 5.53 7.90
CA LYS A 6 1.66 6.71 8.67
C LYS A 6 3.13 7.03 8.44
N ARG A 7 4.00 6.01 8.41
CA ARG A 7 5.44 6.19 8.16
C ARG A 7 5.70 6.68 6.74
N VAL A 8 5.06 6.10 5.73
CA VAL A 8 5.17 6.58 4.34
C VAL A 8 4.67 8.02 4.23
N HIS A 9 3.52 8.36 4.80
CA HIS A 9 3.02 9.73 4.81
C HIS A 9 4.01 10.71 5.45
N ALA A 10 4.60 10.35 6.60
CA ALA A 10 5.61 11.17 7.26
C ALA A 10 6.86 11.38 6.40
N LEU A 11 7.36 10.32 5.75
CA LEU A 11 8.51 10.40 4.83
C LEU A 11 8.20 11.26 3.60
N MET A 12 6.99 11.17 3.07
CA MET A 12 6.57 11.90 1.86
C MET A 12 6.16 13.35 2.13
N SER A 13 5.83 13.71 3.37
CA SER A 13 5.48 15.09 3.75
C SER A 13 6.68 16.04 3.78
N ALA A 14 7.88 15.50 3.94
CA ALA A 14 9.14 16.25 3.94
C ALA A 14 10.23 15.44 3.20
N PRO A 15 10.12 15.32 1.85
CA PRO A 15 10.97 14.42 1.09
C PRO A 15 12.43 14.89 1.10
N GLN A 16 13.34 13.96 1.30
CA GLN A 16 14.79 14.19 1.24
C GLN A 16 15.39 13.41 0.07
N PHE A 17 15.09 13.82 -1.17
CA PHE A 17 15.46 13.07 -2.38
C PHE A 17 16.98 12.81 -2.54
N ASN A 18 17.83 13.61 -1.90
CA ASN A 18 19.29 13.43 -1.91
C ASN A 18 19.81 12.58 -0.73
N SER A 19 18.94 12.16 0.18
CA SER A 19 19.28 11.37 1.37
C SER A 19 19.08 9.88 1.09
N ASN A 20 20.18 9.13 1.06
CA ASN A 20 20.13 7.66 0.98
C ASN A 20 19.37 7.06 2.16
N ARG A 21 19.44 7.68 3.34
CA ARG A 21 18.72 7.21 4.52
C ARG A 21 17.21 7.31 4.30
N TRP A 22 16.73 8.44 3.80
CA TRP A 22 15.30 8.63 3.49
C TRP A 22 14.81 7.64 2.44
N LYS A 23 15.59 7.41 1.38
CA LYS A 23 15.25 6.40 0.34
C LYS A 23 15.17 5.00 0.94
N LEU A 24 16.10 4.62 1.80
CA LEU A 24 16.09 3.33 2.50
C LEU A 24 14.87 3.19 3.42
N ASP A 25 14.57 4.21 4.23
CA ASP A 25 13.40 4.22 5.12
C ASP A 25 12.09 4.06 4.32
N LEU A 26 11.99 4.66 3.14
CA LEU A 26 10.85 4.50 2.25
C LEU A 26 10.80 3.11 1.60
N ALA A 27 11.95 2.61 1.14
CA ALA A 27 12.07 1.28 0.53
C ALA A 27 11.70 0.16 1.52
N GLU A 28 12.05 0.29 2.80
CA GLU A 28 11.65 -0.66 3.86
C GLU A 28 10.13 -0.82 3.94
N GLU A 29 9.38 0.29 3.91
CA GLU A 29 7.91 0.24 3.91
C GLU A 29 7.36 -0.40 2.64
N PHE A 30 7.95 -0.09 1.50
CA PHE A 30 7.54 -0.63 0.20
C PHE A 30 7.78 -2.14 0.11
N VAL A 31 8.91 -2.64 0.64
CA VAL A 31 9.18 -4.08 0.74
C VAL A 31 8.13 -4.77 1.61
N ALA A 32 7.71 -4.16 2.72
CA ALA A 32 6.66 -4.72 3.56
C ALA A 32 5.31 -4.83 2.81
N TRP A 33 4.96 -3.85 1.97
CA TRP A 33 3.75 -3.88 1.15
C TRP A 33 3.80 -4.97 0.09
N GLN A 34 4.92 -5.08 -0.63
CA GLN A 34 5.12 -6.13 -1.64
C GLN A 34 5.04 -7.52 -0.99
N ALA A 35 5.71 -7.73 0.15
CA ALA A 35 5.67 -8.98 0.89
C ALA A 35 4.25 -9.33 1.36
N ALA A 36 3.49 -8.36 1.87
CA ALA A 36 2.10 -8.55 2.24
C ALA A 36 1.23 -8.94 1.03
N TYR A 37 1.42 -8.27 -0.12
CA TYR A 37 0.71 -8.57 -1.34
C TYR A 37 0.97 -10.00 -1.83
N THR A 38 2.24 -10.38 -1.96
CA THR A 38 2.63 -11.75 -2.36
C THR A 38 2.09 -12.78 -1.38
N THR A 39 2.19 -12.54 -0.07
CA THR A 39 1.67 -13.46 0.95
C THR A 39 0.17 -13.63 0.80
N ALA A 40 -0.58 -12.53 0.66
CA ALA A 40 -2.04 -12.57 0.50
C ALA A 40 -2.45 -13.37 -0.74
N GLN A 41 -1.75 -13.26 -1.87
CA GLN A 41 -2.05 -14.03 -3.08
C GLN A 41 -1.98 -15.55 -2.90
N THR A 42 -1.22 -16.03 -1.91
CA THR A 42 -1.09 -17.47 -1.63
C THR A 42 -2.21 -18.03 -0.76
N LEU A 43 -3.00 -17.17 -0.11
CA LEU A 43 -4.06 -17.58 0.79
C LEU A 43 -5.25 -18.14 0.01
N LYS A 44 -5.86 -19.18 0.56
CA LYS A 44 -7.11 -19.76 0.05
C LYS A 44 -8.21 -19.49 1.07
N PRO A 45 -8.98 -18.39 0.93
CA PRO A 45 -10.03 -18.08 1.89
C PRO A 45 -11.16 -19.13 1.80
N SER A 46 -11.79 -19.42 2.93
CA SER A 46 -13.06 -20.15 2.92
C SER A 46 -14.15 -19.27 2.27
N SER A 47 -15.26 -19.87 1.86
CA SER A 47 -16.37 -19.14 1.22
C SER A 47 -16.87 -17.95 2.06
N ARG A 48 -16.83 -18.07 3.40
CA ARG A 48 -17.22 -17.00 4.33
C ARG A 48 -16.33 -15.76 4.21
N PHE A 49 -15.02 -15.95 4.01
CA PHE A 49 -14.03 -14.86 3.94
C PHE A 49 -13.69 -14.45 2.51
N GLY A 50 -14.34 -15.03 1.50
CA GLY A 50 -14.10 -14.71 0.09
C GLY A 50 -14.19 -13.22 -0.24
N PRO A 51 -15.30 -12.52 0.11
CA PRO A 51 -15.44 -11.09 -0.15
C PRO A 51 -14.37 -10.24 0.54
N PHE A 52 -14.11 -10.50 1.83
CA PHE A 52 -13.02 -9.85 2.58
C PHE A 52 -11.68 -10.00 1.86
N HIS A 53 -11.33 -11.24 1.51
CA HIS A 53 -10.04 -11.55 0.92
C HIS A 53 -9.87 -10.87 -0.45
N GLN A 54 -10.91 -10.85 -1.29
CA GLN A 54 -10.87 -10.17 -2.59
C GLN A 54 -10.62 -8.67 -2.43
N THR A 55 -11.34 -8.01 -1.52
CA THR A 55 -11.18 -6.57 -1.26
C THR A 55 -9.81 -6.27 -0.63
N TYR A 56 -9.37 -7.08 0.31
CA TYR A 56 -8.02 -6.97 0.91
C TYR A 56 -6.92 -7.11 -0.15
N LEU A 57 -7.06 -8.07 -1.06
CA LEU A 57 -6.11 -8.29 -2.14
C LEU A 57 -6.09 -7.12 -3.15
N ALA A 58 -7.25 -6.51 -3.41
CA ALA A 58 -7.36 -5.31 -4.24
C ALA A 58 -6.68 -4.10 -3.59
N ALA A 59 -6.83 -3.92 -2.27
CA ALA A 59 -6.12 -2.89 -1.52
C ALA A 59 -4.60 -3.06 -1.62
N LEU A 60 -4.10 -4.27 -1.38
CA LEU A 60 -2.67 -4.58 -1.47
C LEU A 60 -2.10 -4.41 -2.88
N ARG A 61 -2.88 -4.75 -3.91
CA ARG A 61 -2.49 -4.49 -5.30
C ARG A 61 -2.31 -3.00 -5.57
N ASN A 62 -3.20 -2.16 -5.03
CA ASN A 62 -3.08 -0.70 -5.15
C ASN A 62 -1.83 -0.17 -4.45
N PHE A 63 -1.52 -0.63 -3.24
CA PHE A 63 -0.26 -0.26 -2.58
C PHE A 63 0.97 -0.74 -3.36
N ASN A 64 0.96 -1.96 -3.89
CA ASN A 64 2.04 -2.46 -4.73
C ASN A 64 2.24 -1.60 -5.98
N GLY A 65 1.16 -1.25 -6.69
CA GLY A 65 1.25 -0.36 -7.85
C GLY A 65 1.67 1.06 -7.48
N ALA A 66 1.34 1.53 -6.27
CA ALA A 66 1.82 2.82 -5.77
C ALA A 66 3.32 2.82 -5.54
N VAL A 67 3.91 1.70 -5.09
CA VAL A 67 5.38 1.56 -4.97
C VAL A 67 6.03 1.82 -6.31
N ASP A 68 5.57 1.14 -7.37
CA ASP A 68 6.15 1.26 -8.71
C ASP A 68 6.12 2.71 -9.21
N ASP A 69 4.98 3.39 -9.04
CA ASP A 69 4.83 4.80 -9.45
C ASP A 69 5.64 5.76 -8.58
N VAL A 70 5.70 5.58 -7.27
CA VAL A 70 6.48 6.48 -6.39
C VAL A 70 7.98 6.32 -6.66
N VAL A 71 8.47 5.09 -6.77
CA VAL A 71 9.88 4.83 -7.09
C VAL A 71 10.24 5.44 -8.44
N ALA A 72 9.44 5.18 -9.47
CA ALA A 72 9.66 5.77 -10.80
C ALA A 72 9.59 7.31 -10.76
N GLY A 73 8.68 7.87 -9.98
CA GLY A 73 8.55 9.31 -9.79
C GLY A 73 9.75 9.95 -9.10
N ILE A 74 10.33 9.28 -8.11
CA ILE A 74 11.55 9.73 -7.41
C ILE A 74 12.76 9.66 -8.35
N ASP A 75 12.96 8.52 -9.02
CA ASP A 75 14.16 8.28 -9.83
C ASP A 75 14.20 9.13 -11.09
N ASN A 76 13.04 9.45 -11.67
CA ASN A 76 12.92 10.24 -12.90
C ASN A 76 12.51 11.70 -12.68
N VAL A 77 12.31 12.12 -11.42
CA VAL A 77 11.78 13.46 -11.08
C VAL A 77 10.45 13.72 -11.80
N ASP A 78 9.58 12.71 -11.81
CA ASP A 78 8.29 12.71 -12.52
C ASP A 78 7.14 12.93 -11.51
N ALA A 79 6.63 14.16 -11.48
CA ALA A 79 5.52 14.55 -10.61
C ALA A 79 4.20 13.83 -10.95
N THR A 80 3.97 13.47 -12.22
CA THR A 80 2.77 12.73 -12.64
C THR A 80 2.79 11.32 -12.06
N ARG A 81 3.96 10.68 -12.06
CA ARG A 81 4.15 9.37 -11.39
C ARG A 81 3.95 9.48 -9.89
N LEU A 82 4.51 10.49 -9.22
CA LEU A 82 4.29 10.72 -7.79
C LEU A 82 2.80 10.91 -7.46
N GLN A 83 2.07 11.64 -8.30
CA GLN A 83 0.63 11.83 -8.15
C GLN A 83 -0.13 10.51 -8.35
N ALA A 84 0.21 9.73 -9.38
CA ALA A 84 -0.40 8.43 -9.63
C ALA A 84 -0.20 7.46 -8.45
N GLY A 85 1.01 7.42 -7.88
CA GLY A 85 1.30 6.63 -6.69
C GLY A 85 0.49 7.09 -5.46
N THR A 86 0.34 8.40 -5.28
CA THR A 86 -0.51 8.98 -4.21
C THR A 86 -1.98 8.58 -4.38
N SER A 87 -2.53 8.68 -5.59
CA SER A 87 -3.90 8.26 -5.88
C SER A 87 -4.13 6.78 -5.57
N LYS A 88 -3.18 5.90 -5.98
CA LYS A 88 -3.24 4.48 -5.66
C LYS A 88 -3.17 4.20 -4.16
N MET A 89 -2.34 4.92 -3.40
CA MET A 89 -2.30 4.79 -1.94
C MET A 89 -3.64 5.15 -1.29
N LEU A 90 -4.29 6.22 -1.75
CA LEU A 90 -5.61 6.63 -1.24
C LEU A 90 -6.68 5.59 -1.56
N GLU A 91 -6.73 5.09 -2.79
CA GLU A 91 -7.67 4.05 -3.19
C GLU A 91 -7.43 2.75 -2.42
N GLY A 92 -6.16 2.34 -2.27
CA GLY A 92 -5.77 1.19 -1.46
C GLY A 92 -6.22 1.33 0.01
N ALA A 93 -6.09 2.52 0.59
CA ALA A 93 -6.54 2.78 1.96
C ALA A 93 -8.07 2.69 2.10
N THR A 94 -8.82 3.20 1.13
CA THR A 94 -10.28 3.07 1.09
C THR A 94 -10.71 1.61 1.00
N LEU A 95 -10.13 0.84 0.07
CA LEU A 95 -10.41 -0.59 -0.08
C LEU A 95 -10.05 -1.37 1.18
N LEU A 96 -8.97 -0.99 1.86
CA LEU A 96 -8.57 -1.68 3.09
C LEU A 96 -9.54 -1.44 4.24
N ASN A 97 -10.09 -0.23 4.37
CA ASN A 97 -11.16 0.03 5.34
C ASN A 97 -12.41 -0.79 5.00
N GLN A 98 -12.80 -0.87 3.72
CA GLN A 98 -13.91 -1.73 3.29
C GLN A 98 -13.65 -3.22 3.60
N ALA A 99 -12.42 -3.68 3.45
CA ALA A 99 -12.05 -5.03 3.84
C ALA A 99 -12.21 -5.23 5.36
N ILE A 100 -11.81 -4.27 6.19
CA ILE A 100 -12.01 -4.33 7.64
C ILE A 100 -13.51 -4.43 7.97
N ASP A 101 -14.36 -3.60 7.37
CA ASP A 101 -15.81 -3.63 7.58
C ASP A 101 -16.40 -5.01 7.22
N LEU A 102 -15.95 -5.61 6.11
CA LEU A 102 -16.36 -6.95 5.69
C LEU A 102 -15.89 -8.04 6.66
N LEU A 103 -14.73 -7.88 7.28
CA LEU A 103 -14.22 -8.82 8.28
C LEU A 103 -15.02 -8.72 9.59
N GLU A 104 -15.33 -7.51 10.03
CA GLU A 104 -16.13 -7.24 11.23
C GLU A 104 -17.56 -7.74 11.09
N ALA A 105 -18.17 -7.60 9.91
CA ALA A 105 -19.49 -8.17 9.61
C ALA A 105 -19.50 -9.72 9.68
N GLN A 106 -18.33 -10.35 9.67
CA GLN A 106 -18.16 -11.79 9.81
C GLN A 106 -17.72 -12.19 11.23
N ALA A 107 -17.58 -11.26 12.18
CA ALA A 107 -17.32 -11.61 13.58
C ALA A 107 -18.61 -12.19 14.24
N PRO A 108 -18.50 -13.25 15.06
CA PRO A 108 -19.63 -13.83 15.78
C PRO A 108 -20.19 -12.92 16.89
#